data_AF-A0ABD2QL59-F1
#
_entry.id   AF-A0ABD2QL59-F1
#
_cell.length_a   1.000
_cell.length_b   1.000
_cell.length_c   1.000
_cell.angle_alpha   90.00
_cell.angle_beta   90.00
_cell.angle_gamma   90.00
#
_symmetry.space_group_name_H-M   'P 1'
#
loop_
_entity.id
_entity.type
_entity.pdbx_description
1 polymer ?
#
loop_
_entity_poly.entity_id
_entity_poly.type
_entity_poly.pdbx_seq_one_letter_code
_entity_poly.pdbx_strand_id
1 'polypeptide(L)'
;MHHQEFMYTKNSGALNQLTMQSRIMSEDEAKQGKKSDWYRVNLSGPVRNFPKGICNLKYITTLVIKSNNLERLPAEVGNLTNLLVLDASQNKIRELPLSIGELVSLRALILNENKIEDLPSECGFLLHLRHLNLQSNPLRQSIAQYYGDGSEQAVRRVIRHLMDLYYMFR
;
A
#
# COMPACT_ATOMS: atom_id res chain seq x y z
N MET A 1 -3.62 -37.39 23.80
CA MET A 1 -3.68 -36.69 25.10
C MET A 1 -2.29 -36.10 25.34
N HIS A 2 -1.97 -34.81 25.34
CA HIS A 2 -2.68 -33.53 25.34
C HIS A 2 -1.95 -32.60 24.33
N HIS A 3 -2.65 -31.76 23.58
CA HIS A 3 -2.06 -30.60 22.91
C HIS A 3 -2.68 -29.36 23.55
N GLN A 4 -1.81 -28.53 24.12
CA GLN A 4 -2.15 -27.39 24.94
C GLN A 4 -2.38 -26.19 24.02
N GLU A 5 -3.64 -25.76 23.90
CA GLU A 5 -4.01 -24.49 23.27
C GLU A 5 -3.51 -23.34 24.14
N PHE A 6 -2.54 -22.56 23.63
CA PHE A 6 -2.17 -21.30 24.26
C PHE A 6 -3.19 -20.23 23.90
N MET A 7 -4.15 -20.05 24.81
CA MET A 7 -5.00 -18.87 24.91
C MET A 7 -4.13 -17.64 25.23
N TYR A 8 -4.02 -16.70 24.30
CA TYR A 8 -3.48 -15.37 24.62
C TYR A 8 -4.60 -14.46 25.14
N THR A 9 -4.50 -14.18 26.43
CA THR A 9 -5.35 -13.33 27.25
C THR A 9 -5.27 -11.85 26.86
N LYS A 10 -6.42 -11.17 26.87
CA LYS A 10 -6.56 -9.71 26.96
C LYS A 10 -5.80 -9.19 28.19
N ASN A 11 -4.85 -8.26 28.03
CA ASN A 11 -4.72 -7.16 28.97
C ASN A 11 -3.96 -5.92 28.45
N SER A 12 -4.60 -4.77 28.71
CA SER A 12 -4.12 -3.39 28.90
C SER A 12 -2.78 -2.91 28.32
N GLY A 13 -2.86 -1.88 27.46
CA GLY A 13 -1.75 -1.01 27.09
C GLY A 13 -1.69 -0.81 25.57
N ALA A 14 -1.91 0.40 25.09
CA ALA A 14 -1.92 0.74 23.67
C ALA A 14 -0.56 0.50 23.00
N LEU A 15 -0.31 -0.73 22.53
CA LEU A 15 0.80 -1.09 21.65
C LEU A 15 0.31 -2.01 20.52
N ASN A 16 0.35 -1.46 19.30
CA ASN A 16 0.55 -2.14 18.00
C ASN A 16 0.27 -3.65 17.96
N GLN A 17 -0.96 -4.05 17.63
CA GLN A 17 -1.21 -5.40 17.11
C GLN A 17 -0.80 -5.44 15.64
N LEU A 18 0.48 -5.73 15.40
CA LEU A 18 0.96 -6.26 14.12
C LEU A 18 0.43 -7.69 14.00
N THR A 19 -0.76 -7.90 13.44
CA THR A 19 -1.18 -9.27 13.08
C THR A 19 -0.45 -9.69 11.81
N MET A 20 0.70 -10.35 11.96
CA MET A 20 1.34 -11.13 10.90
C MET A 20 0.78 -12.56 10.94
N GLN A 21 -0.02 -12.94 9.94
CA GLN A 21 -0.47 -14.32 9.77
C GLN A 21 0.58 -15.08 8.94
N SER A 22 1.60 -15.65 9.58
CA SER A 22 2.53 -16.58 8.93
C SER A 22 2.25 -18.00 9.40
N ARG A 23 1.48 -18.78 8.62
CA ARG A 23 1.34 -20.23 8.80
C ARG A 23 2.05 -20.91 7.63
N ILE A 24 2.89 -21.91 7.92
CA ILE A 24 3.47 -22.79 6.89
C ILE A 24 2.32 -23.65 6.35
N MET A 25 2.05 -23.58 5.06
CA MET A 25 0.92 -24.26 4.39
C MET A 25 1.34 -25.55 3.70
N SER A 26 0.39 -26.48 3.57
CA SER A 26 0.54 -27.72 2.81
C SER A 26 0.45 -27.47 1.29
N GLU A 27 0.92 -28.42 0.49
CA GLU A 27 0.91 -28.34 -0.98
C GLU A 27 -0.50 -28.14 -1.58
N ASP A 28 -1.55 -28.49 -0.83
CA ASP A 28 -2.94 -28.40 -1.29
C ASP A 28 -3.52 -26.99 -1.14
N GLU A 29 -3.15 -26.26 -0.08
CA GLU A 29 -3.57 -24.86 0.12
C GLU A 29 -2.89 -23.92 -0.90
N ALA A 30 -1.67 -24.26 -1.35
CA ALA A 30 -0.97 -23.53 -2.41
C ALA A 30 -1.64 -23.63 -3.80
N LYS A 31 -2.46 -24.67 -4.02
CA LYS A 31 -3.18 -24.91 -5.28
C LYS A 31 -4.56 -24.24 -5.30
N GLN A 32 -5.16 -23.94 -4.15
CA GLN A 32 -6.53 -23.41 -4.04
C GLN A 32 -6.60 -21.94 -3.56
N GLY A 33 -5.59 -21.42 -2.85
CA GLY A 33 -5.57 -20.05 -2.36
C GLY A 33 -5.18 -19.02 -3.42
N LYS A 34 -5.83 -17.85 -3.43
CA LYS A 34 -5.32 -16.70 -4.21
C LYS A 34 -3.91 -16.37 -3.71
N LYS A 35 -2.94 -16.36 -4.62
CA LYS A 35 -1.55 -16.02 -4.32
C LYS A 35 -1.33 -14.59 -3.72
N SER A 36 -2.34 -13.85 -3.31
CA SER A 36 -2.23 -12.57 -2.60
C SER A 36 -2.29 -12.70 -1.07
N ASP A 37 -2.87 -13.79 -0.56
CA ASP A 37 -3.33 -13.84 0.83
C ASP A 37 -2.23 -14.35 1.79
N TRP A 38 -1.21 -15.03 1.27
CA TRP A 38 -0.17 -15.72 2.05
C TRP A 38 0.97 -14.83 2.56
N TYR A 39 1.07 -13.57 2.13
CA TYR A 39 2.03 -12.60 2.69
C TYR A 39 1.42 -11.21 2.88
N ARG A 40 0.38 -11.16 3.72
CA ARG A 40 -0.34 -9.94 4.07
C ARG A 40 0.09 -9.41 5.43
N VAL A 41 0.43 -8.12 5.48
CA VAL A 41 0.61 -7.37 6.72
C VAL A 41 -0.54 -6.39 6.87
N ASN A 42 -1.16 -6.36 8.05
CA ASN A 42 -2.21 -5.41 8.40
C ASN A 42 -1.81 -4.58 9.62
N LEU A 43 -1.82 -3.27 9.47
CA LEU A 43 -1.67 -2.27 10.53
C LEU A 43 -3.04 -1.65 10.80
N SER A 44 -3.78 -2.26 11.71
CA SER A 44 -5.08 -1.74 12.16
C SER A 44 -4.98 -1.15 13.57
N GLY A 45 -5.79 -0.12 13.85
CA GLY A 45 -5.73 0.66 15.10
C GLY A 45 -4.81 1.88 14.99
N PRO A 46 -4.91 2.89 15.87
CA PRO A 46 -4.34 4.23 15.66
C PRO A 46 -2.80 4.24 15.64
N VAL A 47 -2.22 4.00 14.47
CA VAL A 47 -0.79 4.17 14.21
C VAL A 47 -0.55 5.63 13.86
N ARG A 48 0.20 6.33 14.71
CA ARG A 48 0.63 7.72 14.47
C ARG A 48 1.88 7.78 13.60
N ASN A 49 2.77 6.80 13.73
CA ASN A 49 4.03 6.71 12.99
C ASN A 49 4.15 5.33 12.33
N PHE A 50 4.48 5.31 11.04
CA PHE A 50 4.68 4.08 10.29
C PHE A 50 5.86 3.26 10.87
N PRO A 51 5.68 1.97 11.24
CA PRO A 51 6.75 1.12 11.75
C PRO A 51 7.68 0.68 10.61
N LYS A 52 8.76 1.44 10.39
CA LYS A 52 9.74 1.23 9.29
C LYS A 52 10.30 -0.20 9.18
N GLY A 53 10.36 -0.96 10.28
CA GLY A 53 10.83 -2.35 10.27
C GLY A 53 10.04 -3.27 9.32
N ILE A 54 8.79 -2.94 9.00
CA ILE A 54 7.97 -3.69 8.03
C ILE A 54 8.56 -3.62 6.62
N CYS A 55 9.24 -2.52 6.29
CA CYS A 55 9.88 -2.33 5.00
C CYS A 55 11.03 -3.33 4.73
N ASN A 56 11.45 -4.09 5.74
CA ASN A 56 12.44 -5.17 5.59
C ASN A 56 11.81 -6.52 5.21
N LEU A 57 10.48 -6.63 5.21
CA LEU A 57 9.77 -7.88 4.91
C LEU A 57 9.67 -8.09 3.39
N LYS A 58 10.76 -8.54 2.76
CA LYS A 58 10.91 -8.62 1.30
C LYS A 58 9.86 -9.48 0.58
N TYR A 59 9.17 -10.37 1.29
CA TYR A 59 8.22 -11.30 0.70
C TYR A 59 6.76 -10.82 0.79
N ILE A 60 6.48 -9.69 1.43
CA ILE A 60 5.09 -9.23 1.54
C ILE A 60 4.54 -8.80 0.18
N THR A 61 3.33 -9.28 -0.10
CA THR A 61 2.62 -8.99 -1.35
C THR A 61 1.44 -8.07 -1.11
N THR A 62 0.96 -7.99 0.14
CA THR A 62 -0.13 -7.08 0.53
C THR A 62 0.22 -6.34 1.81
N LEU A 63 0.12 -5.02 1.77
CA LEU A 63 0.28 -4.16 2.93
C LEU A 63 -0.98 -3.31 3.10
N VAL A 64 -1.65 -3.47 4.24
CA VAL A 64 -2.82 -2.69 4.61
C VAL A 64 -2.49 -1.86 5.83
N ILE A 65 -2.62 -0.55 5.69
CA ILE A 65 -2.43 0.46 6.74
C ILE A 65 -3.63 1.42 6.81
N LYS A 66 -4.79 0.92 6.41
CA LYS A 66 -6.05 1.64 6.33
C LYS A 66 -6.53 2.16 7.70
N SER A 67 -7.24 3.29 7.70
CA SER A 67 -7.91 3.87 8.88
C SER A 67 -6.92 4.20 10.01
N ASN A 68 -5.85 4.89 9.64
CA ASN A 68 -4.80 5.34 10.54
C ASN A 68 -4.71 6.88 10.56
N ASN A 69 -3.82 7.44 11.39
CA ASN A 69 -3.57 8.88 11.44
C ASN A 69 -2.25 9.26 10.76
N LEU A 70 -1.81 8.50 9.75
CA LEU A 70 -0.53 8.74 9.08
C LEU A 70 -0.60 10.00 8.23
N GLU A 71 0.37 10.90 8.40
CA GLU A 71 0.52 12.10 7.57
C GLU A 71 1.44 11.88 6.35
N ARG A 72 2.25 10.82 6.39
CA ARG A 72 3.21 10.45 5.34
C ARG A 72 3.53 8.97 5.38
N LEU A 73 3.96 8.42 4.24
CA LEU A 73 4.65 7.14 4.16
C LEU A 73 6.17 7.37 4.23
N PRO A 74 6.93 6.49 4.90
CA PRO A 74 8.39 6.59 4.89
C PRO A 74 8.95 6.16 3.52
N ALA A 75 10.11 6.72 3.14
CA ALA A 75 10.76 6.38 1.87
C ALA A 75 11.11 4.88 1.78
N GLU A 76 11.35 4.23 2.91
CA GLU A 76 11.63 2.80 2.98
C GLU A 76 10.48 1.93 2.45
N VAL A 77 9.26 2.46 2.25
CA VAL A 77 8.18 1.71 1.56
C VAL A 77 8.64 1.20 0.18
N GLY A 78 9.52 1.93 -0.53
CA GLY A 78 10.07 1.50 -1.82
C GLY A 78 10.83 0.17 -1.79
N ASN A 79 11.33 -0.25 -0.62
CA ASN A 79 12.02 -1.53 -0.44
C ASN A 79 11.10 -2.75 -0.66
N LEU A 80 9.78 -2.57 -0.63
CA LEU A 80 8.77 -3.62 -0.77
C LEU A 80 8.52 -3.98 -2.24
N THR A 81 9.56 -4.29 -3.00
CA THR A 81 9.49 -4.43 -4.47
C THR A 81 8.61 -5.59 -4.97
N ASN A 82 8.26 -6.54 -4.09
CA ASN A 82 7.31 -7.63 -4.36
C ASN A 82 5.85 -7.28 -4.03
N LEU A 83 5.59 -6.06 -3.53
CA LEU A 83 4.26 -5.63 -3.12
C LEU A 83 3.33 -5.54 -4.33
N LEU A 84 2.19 -6.22 -4.26
CA LEU A 84 1.15 -6.22 -5.28
C LEU A 84 0.01 -5.27 -4.91
N VAL A 85 -0.28 -5.13 -3.62
CA VAL A 85 -1.38 -4.30 -3.10
C VAL A 85 -0.88 -3.45 -1.94
N LEU A 86 -1.08 -2.14 -2.06
CA LEU A 86 -0.92 -1.18 -0.97
C LEU A 86 -2.26 -0.49 -0.71
N ASP A 87 -2.83 -0.72 0.47
CA ASP A 87 -4.00 0.02 0.96
C ASP A 87 -3.59 0.94 2.11
N ALA A 88 -3.55 2.25 1.81
CA ALA A 88 -3.32 3.32 2.77
C ALA A 88 -4.50 4.31 2.82
N SER A 89 -5.71 3.83 2.50
CA SER A 89 -6.93 4.63 2.57
C SER A 89 -7.25 5.12 3.99
N GLN A 90 -8.06 6.17 4.09
CA GLN A 90 -8.54 6.71 5.36
C GLN A 90 -7.39 7.09 6.30
N ASN A 91 -6.48 7.91 5.78
CA ASN A 91 -5.34 8.46 6.52
C ASN A 91 -5.32 10.00 6.36
N LYS A 92 -4.20 10.64 6.71
CA LYS A 92 -3.97 12.08 6.53
C LYS A 92 -2.79 12.34 5.60
N ILE A 93 -2.49 11.40 4.70
CA ILE A 93 -1.31 11.45 3.82
C ILE A 93 -1.45 12.65 2.89
N ARG A 94 -0.44 13.53 2.89
CA ARG A 94 -0.38 14.70 2.00
C ARG A 94 0.44 14.45 0.74
N GLU A 95 1.48 13.63 0.87
CA GLU A 95 2.43 13.32 -0.21
C GLU A 95 2.87 11.86 -0.12
N LEU A 96 3.19 11.28 -1.28
CA LEU A 96 3.85 9.98 -1.37
C LEU A 96 5.37 10.21 -1.49
N PRO A 97 6.20 9.34 -0.88
CA PRO A 97 7.64 9.40 -1.09
C PRO A 97 7.98 9.08 -2.55
N LEU A 98 9.05 9.66 -3.10
CA LEU A 98 9.50 9.40 -4.47
C LEU A 98 9.78 7.91 -4.72
N SER A 99 10.28 7.21 -3.70
CA SER A 99 10.53 5.78 -3.72
C SER A 99 9.28 4.91 -3.92
N ILE A 100 8.07 5.49 -3.91
CA ILE A 100 6.86 4.76 -4.31
C ILE A 100 7.00 4.19 -5.73
N GLY A 101 7.77 4.85 -6.61
CA GLY A 101 8.06 4.35 -7.96
C GLY A 101 8.88 3.06 -8.01
N GLU A 102 9.53 2.67 -6.91
CA GLU A 102 10.30 1.43 -6.79
C GLU A 102 9.41 0.19 -6.60
N LEU A 103 8.11 0.37 -6.33
CA LEU A 103 7.13 -0.70 -6.20
C LEU A 103 6.72 -1.26 -7.57
N VAL A 104 7.70 -1.74 -8.34
CA VAL A 104 7.52 -2.15 -9.75
C VAL A 104 6.50 -3.27 -9.95
N SER A 105 6.25 -4.09 -8.93
CA SER A 105 5.26 -5.17 -8.96
C SER A 105 3.83 -4.72 -8.62
N LEU A 106 3.63 -3.46 -8.21
CA LEU A 106 2.37 -2.98 -7.65
C LEU A 106 1.24 -3.01 -8.69
N ARG A 107 0.10 -3.59 -8.29
CA ARG A 107 -1.10 -3.76 -9.13
C ARG A 107 -2.26 -2.92 -8.64
N ALA A 108 -2.35 -2.71 -7.33
CA ALA A 108 -3.38 -1.88 -6.71
C ALA A 108 -2.78 -0.92 -5.68
N LEU A 109 -3.11 0.36 -5.83
CA LEU A 109 -2.75 1.43 -4.91
C LEU A 109 -4.03 2.15 -4.46
N ILE A 110 -4.39 1.98 -3.20
CA ILE A 110 -5.65 2.46 -2.62
C ILE A 110 -5.32 3.58 -1.63
N LEU A 111 -5.69 4.81 -1.97
CA LEU A 111 -5.32 6.05 -1.28
C LEU A 111 -6.53 6.96 -1.02
N ASN A 112 -7.76 6.46 -1.20
CA ASN A 112 -8.95 7.27 -0.99
C ASN A 112 -9.03 7.80 0.45
N GLU A 113 -9.73 8.93 0.62
CA GLU A 113 -9.91 9.58 1.92
C GLU A 113 -8.57 9.94 2.59
N ASN A 114 -7.71 10.66 1.86
CA ASN A 114 -6.46 11.23 2.35
C ASN A 114 -6.44 12.76 2.12
N LYS A 115 -5.25 13.38 2.10
CA LYS A 115 -5.03 14.80 1.84
C LYS A 115 -4.05 15.03 0.68
N ILE A 116 -4.02 14.09 -0.28
CA ILE A 116 -3.10 14.10 -1.41
C ILE A 116 -3.55 15.16 -2.42
N GLU A 117 -2.64 16.08 -2.75
CA GLU A 117 -2.89 17.11 -3.76
C GLU A 117 -2.32 16.74 -5.14
N ASP A 118 -1.21 15.99 -5.16
CA ASP A 118 -0.52 15.57 -6.38
C ASP A 118 0.20 14.23 -6.17
N LEU A 119 0.68 13.61 -7.24
CA LEU A 119 1.49 12.39 -7.21
C LEU A 119 2.93 12.70 -7.65
N PRO A 120 3.94 12.09 -7.04
CA PRO A 120 5.32 12.22 -7.54
C PRO A 120 5.43 11.63 -8.95
N SER A 121 6.27 12.23 -9.79
CA SER A 121 6.51 11.79 -11.17
C SER A 121 6.98 10.33 -11.27
N GLU A 122 7.63 9.84 -10.21
CA GLU A 122 8.12 8.48 -10.01
C GLU A 122 6.98 7.45 -10.00
N CYS A 123 5.74 7.84 -9.68
CA CYS A 123 4.58 6.98 -9.86
C CYS A 123 4.42 6.55 -11.34
N GLY A 124 5.00 7.27 -12.31
CA GLY A 124 5.09 6.85 -13.71
C GLY A 124 5.78 5.51 -13.94
N PHE A 125 6.60 5.03 -12.98
CA PHE A 125 7.27 3.72 -13.05
C PHE A 125 6.40 2.55 -12.57
N LEU A 126 5.19 2.80 -12.08
CA LEU A 126 4.25 1.75 -11.67
C LEU A 126 3.55 1.10 -12.87
N LEU A 127 4.34 0.50 -13.78
CA LEU A 127 3.89 0.00 -15.09
C LEU A 127 2.83 -1.11 -15.01
N HIS A 128 2.82 -1.84 -13.88
CA HIS A 128 1.89 -2.92 -13.60
C HIS A 128 0.63 -2.49 -12.84
N LEU A 129 0.50 -1.20 -12.50
CA LEU A 129 -0.65 -0.67 -11.78
C LEU A 129 -1.90 -0.75 -12.65
N ARG A 130 -2.94 -1.40 -12.13
CA ARG A 130 -4.25 -1.54 -12.79
C ARG A 130 -5.36 -0.85 -12.03
N HIS A 131 -5.19 -0.71 -10.72
CA HIS A 131 -6.16 -0.07 -9.85
C HIS A 131 -5.49 1.04 -9.05
N LEU A 132 -6.01 2.26 -9.18
CA LEU A 132 -5.60 3.43 -8.43
C LEU A 132 -6.86 4.09 -7.86
N ASN A 133 -6.97 4.16 -6.55
CA ASN A 133 -8.07 4.87 -5.91
C ASN A 133 -7.57 6.14 -5.22
N LEU A 134 -7.91 7.31 -5.76
CA LEU A 134 -7.60 8.62 -5.20
C LEU A 134 -8.85 9.40 -4.78
N GLN A 135 -10.03 8.77 -4.77
CA GLN A 135 -11.29 9.42 -4.43
C GLN A 135 -11.21 10.10 -3.06
N SER A 136 -11.94 11.22 -2.89
CA SER A 136 -11.94 11.98 -1.63
C SER A 136 -10.54 12.47 -1.19
N ASN A 137 -9.71 12.85 -2.17
CA ASN A 137 -8.50 13.64 -1.98
C ASN A 137 -8.65 15.03 -2.63
N PRO A 138 -7.99 16.07 -2.09
CA PRO A 138 -8.00 17.42 -2.67
C PRO A 138 -7.07 17.53 -3.90
N LEU A 139 -7.25 16.64 -4.89
CA LEU A 139 -6.38 16.58 -6.08
C LEU A 139 -6.36 17.91 -6.84
N ARG A 140 -5.18 18.41 -7.17
CA ARG A 140 -4.98 19.55 -8.06
C ARG A 140 -5.36 19.20 -9.49
N GLN A 141 -5.68 20.23 -10.27
CA GLN A 141 -6.10 20.09 -11.67
C GLN A 141 -5.06 19.35 -12.52
N SER A 142 -3.76 19.69 -12.36
CA SER A 142 -2.75 18.69 -12.01
C SER A 142 -2.93 17.31 -12.63
N ILE A 143 -3.35 16.45 -11.70
CA ILE A 143 -3.59 15.03 -11.85
C ILE A 143 -5.08 14.73 -12.01
N ALA A 144 -5.96 15.57 -11.45
CA ALA A 144 -7.40 15.33 -11.48
C ALA A 144 -7.93 15.14 -12.92
N GLN A 145 -7.42 15.93 -13.88
CA GLN A 145 -7.82 15.83 -15.29
C GLN A 145 -7.47 14.48 -15.95
N TYR A 146 -6.40 13.81 -15.48
CA TYR A 146 -5.98 12.51 -16.00
C TYR A 146 -6.69 11.37 -15.26
N TYR A 147 -6.88 11.51 -13.95
CA TYR A 147 -7.46 10.50 -13.06
C TYR A 147 -8.94 10.24 -13.28
N GLY A 148 -9.74 11.27 -13.57
CA GLY A 148 -11.16 11.13 -13.92
C GLY A 148 -11.95 10.25 -12.94
N ASP A 149 -12.44 9.11 -13.44
CA ASP A 149 -13.36 8.18 -12.76
C ASP A 149 -12.67 7.02 -12.01
N GLY A 150 -11.33 6.93 -12.07
CA GLY A 150 -10.58 5.82 -11.47
C GLY A 150 -10.65 4.49 -12.24
N SER A 151 -11.18 4.49 -13.47
CA SER A 151 -11.14 3.33 -14.39
C SER A 151 -9.71 2.95 -14.76
N GLU A 152 -9.48 1.72 -15.22
CA GLU A 152 -8.15 1.28 -15.67
C GLU A 152 -7.59 2.20 -16.77
N GLN A 153 -8.43 2.69 -17.70
CA GLN A 153 -7.99 3.64 -18.72
C GLN A 153 -7.51 4.95 -18.10
N ALA A 154 -8.19 5.42 -17.05
CA ALA A 154 -7.76 6.60 -16.33
C ALA A 154 -6.44 6.39 -15.57
N VAL A 155 -6.25 5.22 -14.96
CA VAL A 155 -4.96 4.83 -14.37
C VAL A 155 -3.85 4.92 -15.43
N ARG A 156 -4.07 4.39 -16.63
CA ARG A 156 -3.09 4.47 -17.72
C ARG A 156 -2.79 5.90 -18.16
N ARG A 157 -3.78 6.79 -18.17
CA ARG A 157 -3.56 8.23 -18.46
C ARG A 157 -2.68 8.88 -17.41
N VAL A 158 -2.97 8.64 -16.12
CA VAL A 158 -2.16 9.16 -15.00
C VAL A 158 -0.72 8.66 -15.10
N ILE A 159 -0.51 7.36 -15.26
CA ILE A 159 0.84 6.78 -15.36
C ILE A 159 1.63 7.36 -16.53
N ARG A 160 1.00 7.49 -17.70
CA ARG A 160 1.65 8.11 -18.88
C ARG A 160 2.03 9.56 -18.62
N HIS A 161 1.11 10.35 -18.08
CA HIS A 161 1.37 11.75 -17.78
C HIS A 161 2.53 11.93 -16.78
N LEU A 162 2.56 11.13 -15.71
CA LEU A 162 3.64 11.18 -14.73
C LEU A 162 4.98 10.75 -15.31
N MET A 163 4.97 9.78 -16.22
CA MET A 163 6.15 9.38 -16.98
C MET A 163 6.65 10.51 -17.88
N ASP A 164 5.76 11.19 -18.62
CA ASP A 164 6.11 12.34 -19.45
C ASP A 164 6.72 13.48 -18.61
N LEU A 165 6.11 13.79 -17.46
CA LEU A 165 6.65 14.77 -16.52
C LEU A 165 8.04 14.39 -16.01
N TYR A 166 8.26 13.12 -15.64
CA TYR A 166 9.56 12.66 -15.17
C TYR A 166 10.67 12.89 -16.21
N TYR A 167 10.40 12.62 -17.49
CA TYR A 167 11.39 12.79 -18.55
C TYR A 167 11.55 14.23 -19.05
N MET A 168 10.55 15.10 -18.88
CA MET A 168 10.65 16.51 -19.28
C MET A 168 11.54 17.34 -18.35
N PHE A 169 11.60 17.00 -17.06
CA PHE A 169 12.28 17.79 -16.03
C PHE A 169 13.56 17.15 -15.50
N ARG A 170 14.14 16.21 -16.26
CA ARG A 170 15.42 15.54 -15.96
C ARG A 170 16.52 16.02 -16.89
#